data_AF-A0AAE0C852-F1
#
_entry.id   AF-A0AAE0C852-F1
#
_cell.length_a   1.000
_cell.length_b   1.000
_cell.length_c   1.000
_cell.angle_alpha   90.00
_cell.angle_beta   90.00
_cell.angle_gamma   90.00
#
_symmetry.space_group_name_H-M   'P 1'
#
loop_
_entity.id
_entity.type
_entity.pdbx_description
1 polymer ?
#
loop_
_entity_poly.entity_id
_entity_poly.type
_entity_poly.pdbx_seq_one_letter_code
_entity_poly.pdbx_strand_id
1 'polypeptide(L)'
;MFWTAVVISIAVLLSFLLRSDQELRVFPKTLPTLLDYPLGPLPNEFCDNGSAEIPSGRFRHPLSELKNANDCMPRLPVQNLSLSHFNQISRLQVQNVLSSISSFVTLKRWVYHSFDTPTHFIGLAVAHLNYVANAFVYIVDKSTHDKYEYSALTPLGFGVDSFAASSVNGCTEFIDPISKVAGFFSSKHSSSLNPRMRLKACFDTEQNSFRISMHGLLKSAQETKTLKLDISAQLRQSLVLIYPIGFYGREPRPAYVHKATTLPCKGGLDFGHEEITFSPKTCSGVVDWTYAYAARITRWKWASFSGYAQIPETLQRSQEASQAESAVNLGINFSDGVYDDDDGVSQENGIWINGISYLVKKVIFQLPPVGQRETTPWYMYTEQTDSQQDIKVDLKFLPKGSRKEDVDALIIASQFVQLFGEYYGEISVRGDIISDTISAEEYVTFGVNAMYGVAEDHYAKW
;
A
#
# COMPACT_ATOMS: atom_id res chain seq x y z
N MET A 1 8.08 40.43 17.68
CA MET A 1 8.49 39.25 18.48
C MET A 1 7.96 37.94 17.91
N PHE A 2 6.71 37.85 17.44
CA PHE A 2 6.19 36.63 16.79
C PHE A 2 6.89 36.28 15.46
N TRP A 3 7.15 37.27 14.62
CA TRP A 3 7.84 37.08 13.33
C TRP A 3 9.31 36.66 13.46
N THR A 4 10.03 37.18 14.46
CA THR A 4 11.43 36.80 14.72
C THR A 4 11.54 35.37 15.23
N ALA A 5 10.61 34.89 16.05
CA ALA A 5 10.57 33.49 16.50
C ALA A 5 10.30 32.51 15.34
N VAL A 6 9.35 32.84 14.44
CA VAL A 6 9.04 32.01 13.27
C VAL A 6 10.22 31.95 12.29
N VAL A 7 10.91 33.06 12.05
CA VAL A 7 12.08 33.10 11.15
C VAL A 7 13.27 32.33 11.75
N ILE A 8 13.50 32.41 13.07
CA ILE A 8 14.55 31.63 13.74
C ILE A 8 14.21 30.13 13.70
N SER A 9 12.96 29.73 13.94
CA SER A 9 12.53 28.34 13.83
C SER A 9 12.66 27.79 12.40
N ILE A 10 12.33 28.59 11.37
CA ILE A 10 12.51 28.22 9.96
C ILE A 10 14.01 28.11 9.60
N ALA A 11 14.85 29.04 10.06
CA ALA A 11 16.29 29.02 9.83
C ALA A 11 16.98 27.82 10.51
N VAL A 12 16.55 27.48 11.73
CA VAL A 12 17.01 26.26 12.43
C VAL A 12 16.56 25.01 11.67
N LEU A 13 15.29 24.93 11.25
CA LEU A 13 14.76 23.82 10.44
C LEU A 13 15.52 23.65 9.12
N LEU A 14 15.78 24.74 8.40
CA LEU A 14 16.59 24.79 7.18
C LEU A 14 18.04 24.34 7.43
N SER A 15 18.65 24.74 8.55
CA SER A 15 20.02 24.34 8.88
C SER A 15 20.14 22.84 9.21
N PHE A 16 19.10 22.22 9.77
CA PHE A 16 19.03 20.77 9.98
C PHE A 16 18.79 20.02 8.66
N LEU A 17 17.92 20.55 7.79
CA LEU A 17 17.67 20.00 6.45
C LEU A 17 18.93 20.01 5.55
N LEU A 18 19.85 20.96 5.78
CA LEU A 18 21.10 21.12 5.02
C LEU A 18 22.32 20.40 5.66
N ARG A 19 22.26 20.00 6.94
CA ARG A 19 23.41 19.38 7.65
C ARG A 19 23.49 17.86 7.56
N SER A 20 22.48 17.15 7.04
CA SER A 20 22.48 15.67 7.05
C SER A 20 23.40 15.02 5.99
N ASP A 21 24.27 15.77 5.32
CA ASP A 21 25.08 15.32 4.18
C ASP A 21 26.46 14.70 4.56
N GLN A 22 26.77 14.47 5.85
CA GLN A 22 28.14 14.10 6.27
C GLN A 22 28.34 12.67 6.84
N GLU A 23 27.30 11.83 6.97
CA GLU A 23 27.44 10.50 7.59
C GLU A 23 27.22 9.37 6.57
N LEU A 24 28.07 9.33 5.54
CA LEU A 24 28.31 8.13 4.73
C LEU A 24 29.81 7.77 4.87
N ARG A 25 30.17 7.17 6.00
CA ARG A 25 31.46 6.47 6.15
C ARG A 25 31.26 5.12 6.85
N VAL A 26 31.36 4.09 6.02
CA VAL A 26 31.75 2.68 6.28
C VAL A 26 32.11 2.35 7.73
N PHE A 27 31.38 1.44 8.40
CA PHE A 27 31.83 0.67 9.58
C PHE A 27 30.93 -0.57 9.86
N PRO A 28 31.41 -1.59 10.62
CA PRO A 28 31.98 -2.86 10.17
C PRO A 28 30.99 -4.05 10.14
N LYS A 29 31.44 -5.16 9.51
CA LYS A 29 30.73 -6.43 9.22
C LYS A 29 30.31 -7.30 10.43
N THR A 30 30.06 -6.74 11.61
CA THR A 30 29.64 -7.54 12.77
C THR A 30 28.72 -6.74 13.69
N LEU A 31 27.47 -7.20 13.84
CA LEU A 31 26.54 -6.80 14.90
C LEU A 31 27.19 -7.02 16.29
N PRO A 32 27.14 -6.06 17.23
CA PRO A 32 27.23 -6.38 18.64
C PRO A 32 25.91 -7.01 19.07
N THR A 33 25.99 -8.21 19.64
CA THR A 33 24.89 -8.84 20.39
C THR A 33 24.43 -7.91 21.51
N LEU A 34 23.28 -7.27 21.33
CA LEU A 34 22.48 -6.66 22.41
C LEU A 34 21.64 -7.78 23.06
N LEU A 35 22.31 -8.67 23.78
CA LEU A 35 21.72 -9.45 24.86
C LEU A 35 21.78 -8.59 26.13
N ASP A 36 20.81 -8.80 27.02
CA ASP A 36 20.62 -8.14 28.33
C ASP A 36 19.72 -6.89 28.34
N TYR A 37 18.47 -7.07 27.94
CA TYR A 37 17.35 -6.50 28.70
C TYR A 37 16.46 -7.65 29.20
N PRO A 38 16.09 -7.69 30.49
CA PRO A 38 15.24 -8.76 31.00
C PRO A 38 13.82 -8.58 30.45
N LEU A 39 13.50 -9.32 29.39
CA LEU A 39 12.12 -9.57 29.00
C LEU A 39 11.50 -10.38 30.16
N GLY A 40 10.50 -9.80 30.82
CA GLY A 40 9.64 -10.55 31.74
C GLY A 40 9.02 -11.75 31.01
N PRO A 41 8.62 -12.81 31.73
CA PRO A 41 8.19 -14.05 31.10
C PRO A 41 7.01 -13.79 30.16
N LEU A 42 7.19 -14.12 28.88
CA LEU A 42 6.11 -14.25 27.93
C LEU A 42 5.14 -15.33 28.46
N PRO A 43 3.81 -15.12 28.41
CA PRO A 43 2.88 -16.16 28.77
C PRO A 43 3.05 -17.35 27.82
N ASN A 44 3.42 -18.50 28.39
CA ASN A 44 3.41 -19.80 27.73
C ASN A 44 1.96 -20.22 27.48
N GLU A 45 1.41 -19.92 26.32
CA GLU A 45 0.20 -20.56 25.81
C GLU A 45 0.16 -20.32 24.30
N PHE A 46 0.66 -21.29 23.53
CA PHE A 46 0.23 -21.64 22.17
C PHE A 46 1.10 -22.81 21.66
N CYS A 47 1.09 -23.90 22.42
CA CYS A 47 1.42 -25.26 21.98
C CYS A 47 0.61 -26.19 22.90
N ASP A 48 -0.26 -27.02 22.31
CA ASP A 48 -1.16 -28.00 22.92
C ASP A 48 -2.32 -27.51 23.80
N ASN A 49 -3.54 -27.55 23.23
CA ASN A 49 -4.50 -28.62 23.56
C ASN A 49 -5.74 -28.53 22.66
N GLY A 50 -5.78 -29.40 21.64
CA GLY A 50 -7.04 -29.81 21.03
C GLY A 50 -7.68 -30.90 21.89
N SER A 51 -8.84 -30.62 22.49
CA SER A 51 -9.73 -31.68 22.98
C SER A 51 -10.70 -32.04 21.85
N ALA A 52 -10.26 -32.94 20.98
CA ALA A 52 -11.13 -33.74 20.13
C ALA A 52 -10.77 -35.21 20.37
N GLU A 53 -11.71 -35.96 20.92
CA GLU A 53 -11.60 -37.40 21.16
C GLU A 53 -11.33 -38.14 19.84
N ILE A 54 -10.24 -38.91 19.78
CA ILE A 54 -9.99 -39.88 18.71
C ILE A 54 -10.06 -41.29 19.33
N PRO A 55 -10.87 -42.22 18.78
CA PRO A 55 -10.91 -43.60 19.24
C PRO A 55 -9.60 -44.34 18.92
N SER A 56 -9.19 -45.18 19.85
CA SER A 56 -7.99 -46.02 19.84
C SER A 56 -7.69 -46.74 18.51
N GLY A 57 -6.52 -46.44 17.91
CA GLY A 57 -5.92 -47.21 16.83
C GLY A 57 -4.40 -47.06 16.85
N ARG A 58 -3.68 -48.17 17.05
CA ARG A 58 -2.21 -48.24 17.14
C ARG A 58 -1.54 -47.91 15.81
N PHE A 59 -0.61 -46.95 15.78
CA PHE A 59 0.58 -47.01 14.94
C PHE A 59 1.79 -46.42 15.69
N ARG A 60 2.87 -47.23 15.76
CA ARG A 60 4.18 -46.86 16.30
C ARG A 60 5.05 -46.39 15.14
N HIS A 61 5.76 -45.26 15.27
CA HIS A 61 7.16 -45.06 14.85
C HIS A 61 7.74 -43.80 15.54
N PRO A 62 9.07 -43.71 15.76
CA PRO A 62 9.68 -42.90 16.81
C PRO A 62 10.03 -41.47 16.38
N LEU A 63 9.89 -40.53 17.32
CA LEU A 63 10.44 -39.19 17.29
C LEU A 63 11.99 -39.23 17.24
N SER A 64 12.57 -39.28 16.04
CA SER A 64 14.02 -39.06 15.87
C SER A 64 14.42 -38.40 14.54
N GLU A 65 13.52 -37.71 13.85
CA GLU A 65 13.86 -36.90 12.67
C GLU A 65 13.21 -35.51 12.73
N LEU A 66 13.76 -34.66 13.60
CA LEU A 66 13.65 -33.21 13.48
C LEU A 66 15.07 -32.64 13.56
N LYS A 67 15.81 -32.77 12.46
CA LYS A 67 17.05 -32.05 12.22
C LYS A 67 16.75 -30.92 11.25
N ASN A 68 16.33 -29.77 11.79
CA ASN A 68 16.66 -28.42 11.32
C ASN A 68 15.69 -27.40 11.94
N ALA A 69 16.24 -26.32 12.52
CA ALA A 69 15.46 -25.19 13.04
C ALA A 69 14.87 -24.28 11.93
N ASN A 70 15.01 -24.67 10.66
CA ASN A 70 14.50 -23.94 9.50
C ASN A 70 13.12 -24.43 9.02
N ASP A 71 12.60 -25.53 9.57
CA ASP A 71 11.28 -26.09 9.19
C ASP A 71 10.09 -25.42 9.91
N CYS A 72 10.35 -24.44 10.78
CA CYS A 72 9.32 -23.66 11.48
C CYS A 72 9.42 -22.16 11.13
N MET A 73 9.39 -21.83 9.83
CA MET A 73 9.00 -20.49 9.40
C MET A 73 7.46 -20.49 9.30
N PRO A 74 6.73 -19.65 10.06
CA PRO A 74 5.27 -19.60 9.95
C PRO A 74 4.90 -19.13 8.53
N ARG A 75 4.25 -20.00 7.75
CA ARG A 75 3.71 -19.72 6.41
C ARG A 75 2.45 -18.84 6.44
N LEU A 76 2.29 -18.01 7.47
CA LEU A 76 1.11 -17.19 7.66
C LEU A 76 1.50 -15.71 7.58
N PRO A 77 0.76 -14.87 6.82
CA PRO A 77 0.92 -13.42 6.94
C PRO A 77 0.71 -13.03 8.41
N VAL A 78 1.55 -12.14 8.92
CA VAL A 78 1.46 -11.69 10.31
C VAL A 78 0.20 -10.84 10.47
N GLN A 79 -0.91 -11.49 10.80
CA GLN A 79 -2.24 -10.86 10.86
C GLN A 79 -2.43 -9.92 12.05
N ASN A 80 -1.48 -9.86 13.00
CA ASN A 80 -1.63 -9.09 14.24
C ASN A 80 -0.31 -8.45 14.72
N LEU A 81 0.37 -7.68 13.87
CA LEU A 81 1.31 -6.67 14.38
C LEU A 81 0.50 -5.42 14.76
N SER A 82 0.07 -5.35 16.02
CA SER A 82 -0.62 -4.17 16.53
C SER A 82 0.32 -2.95 16.48
N LEU A 83 -0.21 -1.84 16.00
CA LEU A 83 0.43 -0.52 16.01
C LEU A 83 0.90 -0.08 17.42
N SER A 84 0.50 -0.79 18.48
CA SER A 84 1.01 -0.60 19.84
C SER A 84 2.51 -0.85 19.93
N HIS A 85 3.06 -1.86 19.23
CA HIS A 85 4.50 -2.10 19.18
C HIS A 85 5.23 -0.98 18.43
N PHE A 86 4.66 -0.49 17.33
CA PHE A 86 5.17 0.68 16.62
C PHE A 86 5.15 1.93 17.50
N ASN A 87 4.04 2.18 18.20
CA ASN A 87 3.87 3.31 19.10
C ASN A 87 4.80 3.24 20.33
N GLN A 88 5.16 2.04 20.79
CA GLN A 88 6.15 1.86 21.84
C GLN A 88 7.56 2.23 21.35
N ILE A 89 7.93 1.78 20.15
CA ILE A 89 9.21 2.13 19.51
C ILE A 89 9.29 3.63 19.21
N SER A 90 8.21 4.23 18.69
CA SER A 90 8.17 5.67 18.39
C SER A 90 8.14 6.53 19.65
N ARG A 91 7.50 6.10 20.74
CA ARG A 91 7.57 6.80 22.04
C ARG A 91 8.97 6.79 22.65
N LEU A 92 9.78 5.76 22.38
CA LEU A 92 11.19 5.75 22.79
C LEU A 92 12.02 6.78 22.01
N GLN A 93 11.66 7.10 20.76
CA GLN A 93 12.34 8.14 19.96
C GLN A 93 12.07 9.56 20.51
N VAL A 94 10.88 9.88 21.03
CA VAL A 94 10.46 11.27 21.31
C VAL A 94 10.90 11.80 22.70
N GLN A 95 12.00 11.30 23.27
CA GLN A 95 12.45 11.73 24.61
C GLN A 95 13.32 13.00 24.61
N ASN A 96 13.80 13.50 23.46
CA ASN A 96 14.68 14.68 23.36
C ASN A 96 14.18 15.72 22.34
N VAL A 97 14.47 17.01 22.55
CA VAL A 97 14.04 18.10 21.64
C VAL A 97 14.63 17.94 20.22
N LEU A 98 15.86 17.43 20.10
CA LEU A 98 16.49 17.12 18.81
C LEU A 98 15.82 15.93 18.09
N SER A 99 15.34 14.93 18.85
CA SER A 99 14.60 13.79 18.27
C SER A 99 13.17 14.19 17.87
N SER A 100 12.58 15.20 18.50
CA SER A 100 11.28 15.77 18.13
C SER A 100 11.30 16.48 16.76
N ILE A 101 12.33 17.28 16.46
CA ILE A 101 12.50 17.94 15.14
C ILE A 101 12.83 16.90 14.06
N SER A 102 13.74 15.95 14.37
CA SER A 102 14.07 14.86 13.44
C SER A 102 12.83 14.02 13.11
N SER A 103 12.03 13.67 14.12
CA SER A 103 10.75 12.97 13.95
C SER A 103 9.77 13.78 13.10
N PHE A 104 9.68 15.09 13.29
CA PHE A 104 8.81 15.95 12.48
C PHE A 104 9.19 15.92 10.99
N VAL A 105 10.48 15.97 10.67
CA VAL A 105 10.98 15.99 9.29
C VAL A 105 10.96 14.61 8.64
N THR A 106 11.20 13.54 9.39
CA THR A 106 11.27 12.18 8.83
C THR A 106 9.93 11.46 8.79
N LEU A 107 8.98 11.85 9.63
CA LEU A 107 7.66 11.24 9.63
C LEU A 107 6.92 11.53 8.32
N LYS A 108 6.46 10.46 7.69
CA LYS A 108 5.66 10.47 6.47
C LYS A 108 4.48 9.53 6.69
N ARG A 109 3.28 10.00 6.35
CA ARG A 109 2.04 9.24 6.48
C ARG A 109 1.28 9.37 5.20
N TRP A 110 0.78 8.28 4.65
CA TRP A 110 -0.13 8.34 3.52
C TRP A 110 -1.11 7.18 3.52
N VAL A 111 -2.25 7.44 2.91
CA VAL A 111 -3.23 6.43 2.56
C VAL A 111 -3.54 6.59 1.08
N TYR A 112 -3.54 5.48 0.37
CA TYR A 112 -3.99 5.36 -1.00
C TYR A 112 -5.11 4.32 -1.05
N HIS A 113 -6.15 4.64 -1.81
CA HIS A 113 -7.18 3.68 -2.20
C HIS A 113 -7.35 3.74 -3.70
N SER A 114 -7.65 2.58 -4.29
CA SER A 114 -8.22 2.54 -5.62
C SER A 114 -9.38 1.58 -5.70
N PHE A 115 -10.28 1.85 -6.63
CA PHE A 115 -11.44 1.01 -6.91
C PHE A 115 -11.53 0.76 -8.39
N ASP A 116 -11.56 -0.51 -8.73
CA ASP A 116 -11.79 -0.99 -10.08
C ASP A 116 -13.24 -1.37 -10.28
N THR A 117 -13.85 -0.85 -11.34
CA THR A 117 -15.25 -1.12 -11.71
C THR A 117 -15.30 -1.45 -13.20
N PRO A 118 -16.44 -1.94 -13.75
CA PRO A 118 -16.49 -2.28 -15.18
C PRO A 118 -16.20 -1.09 -16.11
N THR A 119 -16.59 0.12 -15.72
CA THR A 119 -16.51 1.32 -16.57
C THR A 119 -15.44 2.31 -16.13
N HIS A 120 -15.11 2.36 -14.85
CA HIS A 120 -14.22 3.37 -14.29
C HIS A 120 -13.13 2.75 -13.40
N PHE A 121 -11.97 3.40 -13.39
CA PHE A 121 -10.95 3.22 -12.37
C PHE A 121 -10.85 4.49 -11.53
N ILE A 122 -10.90 4.35 -10.21
CA ILE A 122 -10.90 5.47 -9.27
C ILE A 122 -9.65 5.34 -8.41
N GLY A 123 -8.82 6.38 -8.34
CA GLY A 123 -7.65 6.43 -7.48
C GLY A 123 -7.68 7.66 -6.58
N LEU A 124 -7.30 7.51 -5.31
CA LEU A 124 -7.23 8.61 -4.36
C LEU A 124 -6.09 8.43 -3.37
N ALA A 125 -5.48 9.53 -2.97
CA ALA A 125 -4.52 9.52 -1.87
C ALA A 125 -4.61 10.77 -1.00
N VAL A 126 -4.25 10.60 0.26
CA VAL A 126 -3.91 11.68 1.18
C VAL A 126 -2.57 11.37 1.82
N ALA A 127 -1.59 12.24 1.64
CA ALA A 127 -0.29 12.18 2.26
C ALA A 127 -0.07 13.40 3.18
N HIS A 128 0.40 13.14 4.40
CA HIS A 128 0.74 14.15 5.38
C HIS A 128 2.20 14.00 5.80
N LEU A 129 3.04 14.92 5.33
CA LEU A 129 4.48 14.93 5.55
C LEU A 129 4.89 15.91 6.66
N ASN A 130 3.91 16.43 7.41
CA ASN A 130 4.01 17.46 8.45
C ASN A 130 4.25 18.89 7.95
N TYR A 131 5.21 19.10 7.07
CA TYR A 131 5.50 20.40 6.47
C TYR A 131 4.82 20.61 5.11
N VAL A 132 4.30 19.53 4.52
CA VAL A 132 3.50 19.53 3.29
C VAL A 132 2.42 18.45 3.43
N ALA A 133 1.22 18.75 2.94
CA ALA A 133 0.22 17.73 2.63
C ALA A 133 -0.04 17.68 1.12
N ASN A 134 -0.32 16.48 0.64
CA ASN A 134 -0.73 16.22 -0.73
C ASN A 134 -2.03 15.43 -0.68
N ALA A 135 -3.04 15.85 -1.43
CA ALA A 135 -4.25 15.08 -1.62
C ALA A 135 -4.64 15.09 -3.09
N PHE A 136 -4.98 13.93 -3.63
CA PHE A 136 -5.50 13.82 -4.98
C PHE A 136 -6.61 12.80 -5.09
N VAL A 137 -7.43 13.01 -6.11
CA VAL A 137 -8.48 12.09 -6.54
C VAL A 137 -8.48 12.11 -8.06
N TYR A 138 -8.52 10.95 -8.69
CA TYR A 138 -8.79 10.87 -10.11
C TYR A 138 -9.76 9.74 -10.44
N ILE A 139 -10.49 9.95 -11.53
CA ILE A 139 -11.37 8.97 -12.15
C ILE A 139 -10.95 8.83 -13.60
N VAL A 140 -10.78 7.60 -14.05
CA VAL A 140 -10.48 7.26 -15.44
C VAL A 140 -11.66 6.50 -16.02
N ASP A 141 -12.21 7.00 -17.13
CA ASP A 141 -13.12 6.23 -17.97
C ASP A 141 -12.30 5.18 -18.73
N LYS A 142 -12.60 3.89 -18.55
CA LYS A 142 -11.81 2.80 -19.13
C LYS A 142 -12.01 2.65 -20.64
N SER A 143 -13.11 3.17 -21.19
CA SER A 143 -13.41 3.09 -22.62
C SER A 143 -12.67 4.15 -23.42
N THR A 144 -12.59 5.37 -22.89
CA THR A 144 -11.90 6.50 -23.55
C THR A 144 -10.47 6.70 -23.05
N HIS A 145 -10.15 6.17 -21.87
CA HIS A 145 -8.93 6.46 -21.10
C HIS A 145 -8.80 7.93 -20.66
N ASP A 146 -9.91 8.70 -20.71
CA ASP A 146 -9.92 10.07 -20.21
C ASP A 146 -9.84 10.11 -18.68
N LYS A 147 -8.91 10.93 -18.18
CA LYS A 147 -8.73 11.16 -16.73
C LYS A 147 -9.33 12.50 -16.32
N TYR A 148 -10.08 12.46 -15.22
CA TYR A 148 -10.54 13.62 -14.48
C TYR A 148 -9.85 13.64 -13.12
N GLU A 149 -9.27 14.76 -12.73
CA GLU A 149 -8.43 14.85 -11.53
C GLU A 149 -8.73 16.09 -10.70
N TYR A 150 -8.61 15.92 -9.39
CA TYR A 150 -8.35 16.96 -8.41
C TYR A 150 -7.00 16.67 -7.76
N SER A 151 -6.19 17.70 -7.56
CA SER A 151 -4.94 17.59 -6.81
C SER A 151 -4.68 18.88 -6.04
N ALA A 152 -4.19 18.73 -4.81
CA ALA A 152 -3.79 19.83 -3.96
C ALA A 152 -2.50 19.50 -3.21
N LEU A 153 -1.56 20.44 -3.27
CA LEU A 153 -0.34 20.45 -2.49
C LEU A 153 -0.38 21.65 -1.55
N THR A 154 -0.44 21.41 -0.24
CA THR A 154 -0.67 22.44 0.77
C THR A 154 0.48 22.51 1.77
N PRO A 155 0.88 23.72 2.21
CA PRO A 155 1.94 23.86 3.20
C PRO A 155 1.45 23.43 4.58
N LEU A 156 2.38 23.01 5.45
CA LEU A 156 2.15 22.74 6.88
C LEU A 156 1.00 21.77 7.17
N GLY A 157 0.71 20.86 6.24
CA GLY A 157 -0.38 19.89 6.40
C GLY A 157 -1.79 20.47 6.22
N PHE A 158 -1.94 21.74 5.82
CA PHE A 158 -3.25 22.38 5.72
C PHE A 158 -4.22 21.60 4.83
N GLY A 159 -5.48 21.53 5.25
CA GLY A 159 -6.51 20.78 4.54
C GLY A 159 -6.62 19.33 4.98
N VAL A 160 -5.59 18.72 5.56
CA VAL A 160 -5.75 17.44 6.27
C VAL A 160 -6.32 17.73 7.65
N ASP A 161 -7.64 17.54 7.79
CA ASP A 161 -8.37 17.81 9.03
C ASP A 161 -8.09 16.75 10.10
N SER A 162 -8.00 15.49 9.66
CA SER A 162 -7.60 14.36 10.49
C SER A 162 -6.83 13.33 9.67
N PHE A 163 -5.98 12.57 10.35
CA PHE A 163 -5.32 11.41 9.77
C PHE A 163 -5.55 10.22 10.70
N ALA A 164 -5.98 9.08 10.13
CA ALA A 164 -6.35 7.91 10.91
C ALA A 164 -5.20 7.46 11.82
N ALA A 165 -5.52 7.01 13.03
CA ALA A 165 -4.51 6.57 13.99
C ALA A 165 -3.82 5.28 13.52
N SER A 166 -4.55 4.43 12.81
CA SER A 166 -4.04 3.30 12.05
C SER A 166 -4.88 3.09 10.80
N SER A 167 -4.44 2.17 9.94
CA SER A 167 -5.23 1.67 8.81
C SER A 167 -6.61 1.12 9.18
N VAL A 168 -6.82 0.68 10.44
CA VAL A 168 -8.06 0.04 10.90
C VAL A 168 -8.69 0.78 12.09
N ASN A 169 -8.31 2.05 12.30
CA ASN A 169 -8.86 2.86 13.37
C ASN A 169 -8.84 4.35 13.01
N GLY A 170 -10.04 4.95 12.98
CA GLY A 170 -10.25 6.37 12.75
C GLY A 170 -10.49 6.72 11.29
N CYS A 171 -10.34 8.00 10.99
CA CYS A 171 -10.57 8.57 9.67
C CYS A 171 -9.39 9.42 9.24
N THR A 172 -9.06 9.34 7.95
CA THR A 172 -8.27 10.34 7.25
C THR A 172 -9.22 11.23 6.47
N GLU A 173 -9.23 12.53 6.77
CA GLU A 173 -10.12 13.51 6.16
C GLU A 173 -9.31 14.67 5.58
N PHE A 174 -9.57 14.97 4.31
CA PHE A 174 -9.04 16.12 3.60
C PHE A 174 -10.17 17.04 3.15
N ILE A 175 -10.04 18.33 3.42
CA ILE A 175 -10.95 19.39 3.01
C ILE A 175 -10.10 20.48 2.36
N ASP A 176 -10.36 20.77 1.08
CA ASP A 176 -9.66 21.83 0.36
C ASP A 176 -9.72 23.17 1.14
N PRO A 177 -8.58 23.79 1.49
CA PRO A 177 -8.57 25.00 2.31
C PRO A 177 -9.13 26.23 1.56
N ILE A 178 -9.68 27.19 2.32
CA ILE A 178 -10.12 28.48 1.78
C ILE A 178 -8.88 29.32 1.48
N SER A 179 -8.63 29.64 0.21
CA SER A 179 -7.54 30.51 -0.18
C SER A 179 -7.78 31.97 0.26
N LYS A 180 -7.32 32.31 1.47
CA LYS A 180 -6.92 33.69 1.84
C LYS A 180 -5.48 33.78 2.37
N VAL A 181 -4.86 32.67 2.76
CA VAL A 181 -3.48 32.62 3.29
C VAL A 181 -2.47 32.14 2.23
N ALA A 182 -2.95 31.59 1.12
CA ALA A 182 -2.15 30.90 0.10
C ALA A 182 -1.60 31.83 -1.02
N GLY A 183 -1.20 33.06 -0.70
CA GLY A 183 -0.59 33.98 -1.68
C GLY A 183 0.75 33.50 -2.27
N PHE A 184 1.31 32.41 -1.75
CA PHE A 184 2.61 31.85 -2.15
C PHE A 184 2.57 30.34 -2.50
N PHE A 185 1.47 29.62 -2.21
CA PHE A 185 1.38 28.17 -2.43
C PHE A 185 0.09 27.85 -3.20
N SER A 186 0.27 27.29 -4.39
CA SER A 186 -0.76 27.19 -5.41
C SER A 186 -1.84 26.16 -5.09
N SER A 187 -2.93 26.55 -4.39
CA SER A 187 -4.24 25.96 -4.74
C SER A 187 -4.68 26.63 -6.03
N LYS A 188 -4.54 25.94 -7.17
CA LYS A 188 -4.99 26.49 -8.47
C LYS A 188 -6.51 26.72 -8.51
N HIS A 189 -7.29 26.31 -7.49
CA HIS A 189 -8.69 25.94 -7.69
C HIS A 189 -9.71 26.48 -6.66
N SER A 190 -9.30 27.26 -5.66
CA SER A 190 -10.24 27.76 -4.66
C SER A 190 -10.87 29.09 -5.09
N SER A 191 -11.91 29.02 -5.92
CA SER A 191 -12.89 30.11 -6.07
C SER A 191 -14.00 29.93 -5.03
N SER A 192 -14.38 31.01 -4.34
CA SER A 192 -15.38 31.03 -3.24
C SER A 192 -16.76 30.44 -3.56
N LEU A 193 -17.07 30.14 -4.83
CA LEU A 193 -18.39 29.71 -5.32
C LEU A 193 -18.47 28.23 -5.71
N ASN A 194 -17.35 27.50 -5.76
CA ASN A 194 -17.34 26.08 -6.13
C ASN A 194 -17.40 25.16 -4.89
N PRO A 195 -18.06 23.99 -4.97
CA PRO A 195 -17.99 23.01 -3.88
C PRO A 195 -16.55 22.59 -3.68
N ARG A 196 -16.07 22.72 -2.44
CA ARG A 196 -14.71 22.33 -2.06
C ARG A 196 -14.56 20.82 -2.15
N MET A 197 -13.40 20.36 -2.61
CA MET A 197 -13.08 18.95 -2.51
C MET A 197 -13.05 18.53 -1.04
N ARG A 198 -13.84 17.51 -0.73
CA ARG A 198 -13.80 16.79 0.54
C ARG A 198 -13.56 15.33 0.23
N LEU A 199 -12.60 14.73 0.93
CA LEU A 199 -12.28 13.31 0.89
C LEU A 199 -12.25 12.82 2.32
N LYS A 200 -12.95 11.72 2.59
CA LYS A 200 -12.94 11.08 3.89
C LYS A 200 -12.83 9.57 3.70
N ALA A 201 -11.78 8.98 4.26
CA ALA A 201 -11.55 7.54 4.29
C ALA A 201 -11.50 7.10 5.76
N CYS A 202 -12.48 6.30 6.17
CA CYS A 202 -12.58 5.77 7.53
C CYS A 202 -12.55 4.24 7.50
N PHE A 203 -12.12 3.63 8.61
CA PHE A 203 -12.36 2.22 8.83
C PHE A 203 -13.56 2.02 9.76
N ASP A 204 -14.54 1.26 9.29
CA ASP A 204 -15.68 0.79 10.07
C ASP A 204 -15.33 -0.55 10.70
N THR A 205 -15.11 -0.55 12.02
CA THR A 205 -14.72 -1.73 12.78
C THR A 205 -15.83 -2.76 12.92
N GLU A 206 -17.10 -2.34 12.90
CA GLU A 206 -18.25 -3.25 13.02
C GLU A 206 -18.46 -4.03 11.73
N GLN A 207 -18.30 -3.34 10.60
CA GLN A 207 -18.42 -3.96 9.27
C GLN A 207 -17.10 -4.51 8.74
N ASN A 208 -15.98 -4.33 9.44
CA ASN A 208 -14.63 -4.66 8.96
C ASN A 208 -14.38 -4.14 7.53
N SER A 209 -14.73 -2.87 7.28
CA SER A 209 -14.74 -2.29 5.94
C SER A 209 -14.18 -0.88 5.90
N PHE A 210 -13.55 -0.51 4.79
CA PHE A 210 -13.20 0.88 4.52
C PHE A 210 -14.42 1.62 3.96
N ARG A 211 -14.76 2.75 4.58
CA ARG A 211 -15.81 3.68 4.12
C ARG A 211 -15.15 4.92 3.53
N ILE A 212 -15.28 5.10 2.23
CA ILE A 212 -14.73 6.25 1.52
C ILE A 212 -15.89 7.10 1.02
N SER A 213 -15.84 8.39 1.31
CA SER A 213 -16.77 9.37 0.75
C SER A 213 -16.00 10.55 0.16
N MET A 214 -16.46 11.02 -0.99
CA MET A 214 -15.85 12.18 -1.66
C MET A 214 -16.93 13.08 -2.24
N HIS A 215 -16.70 14.39 -2.20
CA HIS A 215 -17.57 15.36 -2.84
C HIS A 215 -16.76 16.55 -3.33
N GLY A 216 -16.96 16.97 -4.58
CA GLY A 216 -16.24 18.10 -5.16
C GLY A 216 -16.33 18.15 -6.68
N LEU A 217 -15.31 18.72 -7.31
CA LEU A 217 -15.18 18.81 -8.77
C LEU A 217 -13.90 18.12 -9.22
N LEU A 218 -13.97 17.36 -10.31
CA LEU A 218 -12.80 16.83 -11.02
C LEU A 218 -12.69 17.49 -12.40
N LYS A 219 -11.46 17.72 -12.86
CA LYS A 219 -11.19 18.38 -14.14
C LYS A 219 -10.44 17.46 -15.10
N SER A 220 -10.83 17.47 -16.36
CA SER A 220 -10.04 16.94 -17.47
C SER A 220 -9.46 18.10 -18.30
N ALA A 221 -8.83 17.80 -19.44
CA ALA A 221 -8.37 18.83 -20.37
C ALA A 221 -9.55 19.54 -21.07
N GLN A 222 -10.70 18.89 -21.15
CA GLN A 222 -11.85 19.31 -21.94
C GLN A 222 -12.98 19.88 -21.09
N GLU A 223 -13.18 19.38 -19.87
CA GLU A 223 -14.33 19.77 -19.06
C GLU A 223 -14.11 19.60 -17.54
N THR A 224 -15.12 19.98 -16.76
CA THR A 224 -15.16 19.79 -15.30
C THR A 224 -16.46 19.07 -14.93
N LYS A 225 -16.34 17.96 -14.20
CA LYS A 225 -17.48 17.17 -13.73
C LYS A 225 -17.63 17.28 -12.21
N THR A 226 -18.88 17.29 -11.74
CA THR A 226 -19.20 17.11 -10.33
C THR A 226 -18.91 15.68 -9.90
N LEU A 227 -18.44 15.51 -8.67
CA LEU A 227 -18.15 14.22 -8.06
C LEU A 227 -18.93 14.10 -6.75
N LYS A 228 -19.63 13.00 -6.58
CA LYS A 228 -20.07 12.50 -5.27
C LYS A 228 -19.89 10.99 -5.23
N LEU A 229 -19.07 10.51 -4.31
CA LEU A 229 -18.77 9.08 -4.11
C LEU A 229 -19.15 8.69 -2.68
N ASP A 230 -19.79 7.54 -2.51
CA ASP A 230 -19.88 6.80 -1.24
C ASP A 230 -19.63 5.32 -1.55
N ILE A 231 -18.57 4.75 -0.98
CA ILE A 231 -18.17 3.38 -1.22
C ILE A 231 -17.75 2.71 0.08
N SER A 232 -18.15 1.45 0.23
CA SER A 232 -17.77 0.56 1.30
C SER A 232 -17.02 -0.62 0.70
N ALA A 233 -15.77 -0.84 1.12
CA ALA A 233 -14.92 -1.91 0.63
C ALA A 233 -14.58 -2.87 1.76
N GLN A 234 -15.00 -4.12 1.63
CA GLN A 234 -14.91 -5.12 2.68
C GLN A 234 -13.48 -5.64 2.82
N LEU A 235 -12.90 -5.55 4.01
CA LEU A 235 -11.60 -6.14 4.33
C LEU A 235 -11.78 -7.61 4.72
N ARG A 236 -10.87 -8.47 4.23
CA ARG A 236 -10.79 -9.88 4.60
C ARG A 236 -9.44 -10.22 5.22
N GLN A 237 -8.36 -10.17 4.43
CA GLN A 237 -6.99 -10.29 4.94
C GLN A 237 -6.09 -9.18 4.41
N SER A 238 -5.08 -8.90 5.21
CA SER A 238 -4.11 -7.84 5.00
C SER A 238 -2.69 -8.40 5.05
N LEU A 239 -1.83 -7.83 4.22
CA LEU A 239 -0.39 -7.89 4.42
C LEU A 239 -0.02 -6.69 5.29
N VAL A 240 0.42 -6.98 6.52
CA VAL A 240 0.88 -5.97 7.47
C VAL A 240 2.35 -6.20 7.77
N LEU A 241 3.14 -5.15 7.62
CA LEU A 241 4.58 -5.20 7.80
C LEU A 241 5.01 -4.09 8.75
N ILE A 242 5.81 -4.45 9.77
CA ILE A 242 6.66 -3.49 10.48
C ILE A 242 8.09 -3.70 10.02
N TYR A 243 8.65 -2.70 9.36
CA TYR A 243 9.96 -2.81 8.71
C TYR A 243 10.97 -1.79 9.29
N PRO A 244 12.20 -2.21 9.64
CA PRO A 244 13.25 -1.29 10.07
C PRO A 244 14.00 -0.69 8.87
N ILE A 245 13.64 0.52 8.43
CA ILE A 245 14.31 1.23 7.30
C ILE A 245 15.79 1.54 7.60
N GLY A 246 16.23 1.38 8.85
CA GLY A 246 17.60 1.60 9.30
C GLY A 246 17.61 2.48 10.55
N PHE A 247 18.64 3.30 10.71
CA PHE A 247 18.82 4.12 11.91
C PHE A 247 19.05 5.60 11.58
N TYR A 248 18.63 6.48 12.49
CA TYR A 248 19.06 7.88 12.56
C TYR A 248 19.92 8.05 13.82
N GLY A 249 21.24 8.10 13.66
CA GLY A 249 22.15 7.97 14.79
C GLY A 249 21.99 6.59 15.45
N ARG A 250 21.47 6.55 16.68
CA ARG A 250 21.21 5.30 17.42
C ARG A 250 19.73 4.88 17.43
N GLU A 251 18.83 5.69 16.88
CA GLU A 251 17.39 5.42 16.91
C GLU A 251 16.94 4.68 15.64
N PRO A 252 16.19 3.58 15.74
CA PRO A 252 15.67 2.88 14.57
C PRO A 252 14.65 3.75 13.83
N ARG A 253 14.48 3.54 12.52
CA ARG A 253 13.46 4.19 11.68
C ARG A 253 12.42 3.15 11.27
N PRO A 254 11.33 2.99 12.03
CA PRO A 254 10.33 2.01 11.68
C PRO A 254 9.41 2.54 10.57
N ALA A 255 8.94 1.62 9.74
CA ALA A 255 7.75 1.78 8.92
C ALA A 255 6.70 0.77 9.35
N TYR A 256 5.46 1.22 9.43
CA TYR A 256 4.29 0.37 9.42
C TYR A 256 3.63 0.50 8.07
N VAL A 257 3.38 -0.62 7.42
CA VAL A 257 2.70 -0.70 6.13
C VAL A 257 1.56 -1.69 6.23
N HIS A 258 0.44 -1.34 5.64
CA HIS A 258 -0.73 -2.20 5.51
C HIS A 258 -1.21 -2.15 4.07
N LYS A 259 -1.08 -3.28 3.38
CA LYS A 259 -1.59 -3.49 2.04
C LYS A 259 -2.75 -4.47 2.08
N ALA A 260 -3.82 -4.17 1.36
CA ALA A 260 -4.82 -5.18 1.01
C ALA A 260 -5.43 -4.83 -0.35
N THR A 261 -5.73 -5.86 -1.11
CA THR A 261 -6.43 -5.79 -2.40
C THR A 261 -7.54 -6.82 -2.39
N THR A 262 -8.27 -6.98 -3.49
CA THR A 262 -9.45 -7.82 -3.61
C THR A 262 -10.53 -7.47 -2.59
N LEU A 263 -10.72 -6.18 -2.32
CA LEU A 263 -11.73 -5.68 -1.37
C LEU A 263 -13.06 -5.52 -2.09
N PRO A 264 -14.03 -6.46 -2.01
CA PRO A 264 -15.29 -6.32 -2.73
C PRO A 264 -16.01 -5.05 -2.24
N CYS A 265 -16.46 -4.22 -3.17
CA CYS A 265 -17.04 -2.92 -2.83
C CYS A 265 -18.49 -2.75 -3.25
N LYS A 266 -19.23 -1.96 -2.47
CA LYS A 266 -20.61 -1.55 -2.72
C LYS A 266 -20.75 -0.04 -2.50
N GLY A 267 -21.76 0.56 -3.11
CA GLY A 267 -22.02 1.99 -2.98
C GLY A 267 -22.37 2.61 -4.33
N GLY A 268 -21.97 3.86 -4.55
CA GLY A 268 -22.21 4.52 -5.83
C GLY A 268 -21.39 5.77 -6.05
N LEU A 269 -21.42 6.21 -7.30
CA LEU A 269 -20.74 7.36 -7.85
C LEU A 269 -21.72 8.19 -8.69
N ASP A 270 -21.96 9.42 -8.27
CA ASP A 270 -22.58 10.46 -9.09
C ASP A 270 -21.45 11.28 -9.74
N PHE A 271 -21.29 11.16 -11.06
CA PHE A 271 -20.19 11.78 -11.81
C PHE A 271 -20.67 12.55 -13.04
N GLY A 272 -20.71 13.87 -12.93
CA GLY A 272 -21.35 14.72 -13.93
C GLY A 272 -22.85 14.37 -14.06
N HIS A 273 -23.23 13.77 -15.19
CA HIS A 273 -24.60 13.28 -15.46
C HIS A 273 -24.75 11.76 -15.31
N GLU A 274 -23.67 11.06 -14.95
CA GLU A 274 -23.65 9.61 -14.81
C GLU A 274 -23.90 9.22 -13.35
N GLU A 275 -24.76 8.23 -13.14
CA GLU A 275 -25.00 7.62 -11.83
C GLU A 275 -24.62 6.14 -11.94
N ILE A 276 -23.65 5.71 -11.12
CA ILE A 276 -23.06 4.38 -11.20
C ILE A 276 -23.22 3.71 -9.85
N THR A 277 -23.83 2.53 -9.84
CA THR A 277 -23.94 1.69 -8.63
C THR A 277 -22.84 0.64 -8.61
N PHE A 278 -22.21 0.46 -7.46
CA PHE A 278 -21.18 -0.55 -7.26
C PHE A 278 -21.74 -1.79 -6.59
N SER A 279 -21.35 -2.95 -7.11
CA SER A 279 -21.71 -4.26 -6.58
C SER A 279 -20.44 -5.03 -6.18
N PRO A 280 -20.47 -5.78 -5.07
CA PRO A 280 -19.35 -6.66 -4.67
C PRO A 280 -19.00 -7.76 -5.66
N LYS A 281 -19.74 -7.89 -6.77
CA LYS A 281 -19.45 -8.81 -7.87
C LYS A 281 -18.61 -8.19 -8.99
N THR A 282 -18.53 -6.87 -9.04
CA THR A 282 -17.95 -6.12 -10.16
C THR A 282 -17.09 -4.93 -9.72
N CYS A 283 -17.11 -4.59 -8.43
CA CYS A 283 -16.30 -3.55 -7.83
C CYS A 283 -15.29 -4.18 -6.89
N SER A 284 -14.00 -3.89 -7.09
CA SER A 284 -12.93 -4.38 -6.24
C SER A 284 -11.97 -3.26 -5.83
N GLY A 285 -11.63 -3.19 -4.56
CA GLY A 285 -10.85 -2.11 -3.96
C GLY A 285 -9.45 -2.53 -3.52
N VAL A 286 -8.60 -1.52 -3.35
CA VAL A 286 -7.25 -1.60 -2.78
C VAL A 286 -7.12 -0.61 -1.63
N VAL A 287 -6.31 -0.96 -0.64
CA VAL A 287 -5.74 -0.02 0.33
C VAL A 287 -4.23 -0.19 0.39
N ASP A 288 -3.54 0.93 0.39
CA ASP A 288 -2.14 1.06 0.78
C ASP A 288 -2.07 2.15 1.84
N TRP A 289 -1.80 1.74 3.08
CA TRP A 289 -1.66 2.64 4.20
C TRP A 289 -0.26 2.53 4.77
N THR A 290 0.43 3.66 4.89
CA THR A 290 1.80 3.70 5.41
C THR A 290 1.97 4.80 6.44
N TYR A 291 2.70 4.45 7.49
CA TYR A 291 3.23 5.36 8.50
C TYR A 291 4.70 5.03 8.68
N ALA A 292 5.59 5.93 8.27
CA ALA A 292 7.01 5.65 8.23
C ALA A 292 7.86 6.84 8.68
N TYR A 293 8.96 6.54 9.38
CA TYR A 293 10.09 7.45 9.52
C TYR A 293 11.00 7.26 8.31
N ALA A 294 10.71 7.97 7.21
CA ALA A 294 11.34 7.74 5.92
C ALA A 294 12.83 8.14 5.90
N ALA A 295 13.60 7.48 5.05
CA ALA A 295 14.95 7.93 4.70
C ALA A 295 14.90 9.22 3.89
N ARG A 296 15.97 10.05 3.92
CA ARG A 296 16.03 11.33 3.17
C ARG A 296 15.79 11.15 1.68
N ILE A 297 16.26 10.04 1.10
CA ILE A 297 16.00 9.66 -0.28
C ILE A 297 15.27 8.33 -0.24
N THR A 298 14.14 8.25 -0.92
CA THR A 298 13.36 7.03 -1.11
C THR A 298 13.13 6.83 -2.60
N ARG A 299 13.31 5.59 -3.04
CA ARG A 299 13.07 5.17 -4.42
C ARG A 299 12.31 3.87 -4.36
N TRP A 300 11.24 3.75 -5.14
CA TRP A 300 10.53 2.49 -5.23
C TRP A 300 9.94 2.32 -6.61
N LYS A 301 9.80 1.06 -6.99
CA LYS A 301 8.84 0.65 -7.99
C LYS A 301 7.68 0.03 -7.25
N TRP A 302 6.46 0.28 -7.70
CA TRP A 302 5.26 -0.28 -7.10
C TRP A 302 4.25 -0.65 -8.17
N ALA A 303 3.51 -1.73 -7.95
CA ALA A 303 2.46 -2.21 -8.84
C ALA A 303 1.30 -2.77 -8.02
N SER A 304 0.09 -2.38 -8.40
CA SER A 304 -1.12 -2.88 -7.76
C SER A 304 -2.31 -2.89 -8.70
N PHE A 305 -3.11 -3.94 -8.61
CA PHE A 305 -4.46 -4.00 -9.18
C PHE A 305 -5.37 -4.82 -8.27
N SER A 306 -6.67 -4.69 -8.52
CA SER A 306 -7.73 -5.50 -7.90
C SER A 306 -8.85 -5.67 -8.92
N GLY A 307 -9.22 -6.90 -9.27
CA GLY A 307 -10.20 -7.14 -10.33
C GLY A 307 -10.74 -8.57 -10.33
N TYR A 308 -11.59 -8.90 -11.29
CA TYR A 308 -12.23 -10.22 -11.36
C TYR A 308 -11.69 -11.03 -12.55
N ALA A 309 -11.09 -12.18 -12.26
CA ALA A 309 -10.63 -13.18 -13.23
C ALA A 309 -11.69 -14.26 -13.45
N GLN A 310 -11.62 -14.95 -14.58
CA GLN A 310 -12.36 -16.20 -14.76
C GLN A 310 -11.84 -17.28 -13.81
N ILE A 311 -12.72 -18.17 -13.37
CA ILE A 311 -12.33 -19.29 -12.51
C ILE A 311 -11.51 -20.30 -13.34
N PRO A 312 -10.28 -20.66 -12.93
CA PRO A 312 -9.46 -21.65 -13.64
C PRO A 312 -10.15 -23.02 -13.69
N GLU A 313 -10.01 -23.73 -14.81
CA GLU A 313 -10.60 -25.08 -14.97
C GLU A 313 -10.12 -26.08 -13.91
N THR A 314 -8.87 -25.96 -13.46
CA THR A 314 -8.29 -26.79 -12.40
C THR A 314 -9.04 -26.62 -11.08
N LEU A 315 -9.44 -25.39 -10.76
CA LEU A 315 -10.23 -25.08 -9.56
C LEU A 315 -11.72 -25.43 -9.73
N GLN A 316 -12.28 -25.34 -10.94
CA GLN A 316 -13.66 -25.77 -11.20
C GLN A 316 -13.85 -27.29 -11.01
N ARG A 317 -12.80 -28.08 -11.21
CA ARG A 317 -12.80 -29.53 -10.99
C ARG A 317 -12.83 -29.91 -9.50
N SER A 318 -12.46 -29.02 -8.58
CA SER A 318 -12.53 -29.30 -7.14
C SER A 318 -13.97 -29.21 -6.62
N GLN A 319 -14.33 -30.06 -5.66
CA GLN A 319 -15.69 -30.09 -5.07
C GLN A 319 -16.06 -28.78 -4.34
N GLU A 320 -15.10 -27.91 -4.08
CA GLU A 320 -15.28 -26.57 -3.48
C GLU A 320 -15.96 -25.57 -4.42
N ALA A 321 -15.96 -25.82 -5.73
CA ALA A 321 -16.67 -25.02 -6.73
C ALA A 321 -18.20 -25.26 -6.73
N SER A 322 -18.74 -26.14 -5.88
CA SER A 322 -20.16 -26.53 -5.91
C SER A 322 -21.17 -25.49 -5.39
N GLN A 323 -20.71 -24.27 -5.04
CA GLN A 323 -21.55 -23.08 -4.83
C GLN A 323 -21.10 -21.88 -5.71
N ALA A 324 -20.39 -22.16 -6.81
CA ALA A 324 -19.47 -21.28 -7.53
C ALA A 324 -19.93 -19.83 -7.75
N GLU A 325 -19.12 -18.91 -7.23
CA GLU A 325 -18.98 -17.55 -7.71
C GLU A 325 -18.78 -17.54 -9.24
N SER A 326 -19.18 -16.46 -9.94
CA SER A 326 -19.01 -16.37 -11.40
C SER A 326 -17.59 -15.99 -11.83
N ALA A 327 -16.74 -15.58 -10.89
CA ALA A 327 -15.40 -15.06 -11.12
C ALA A 327 -14.60 -15.11 -9.81
N VAL A 328 -13.27 -15.13 -9.91
CA VAL A 328 -12.34 -14.99 -8.78
C VAL A 328 -11.92 -13.53 -8.67
N ASN A 329 -12.04 -12.93 -7.49
CA ASN A 329 -11.44 -11.63 -7.20
C ASN A 329 -9.93 -11.82 -7.00
N LEU A 330 -9.11 -11.24 -7.88
CA LEU A 330 -7.67 -11.38 -7.93
C LEU A 330 -7.02 -10.00 -7.83
N GLY A 331 -5.93 -9.91 -7.08
CA GLY A 331 -5.21 -8.65 -6.94
C GLY A 331 -3.76 -8.85 -6.53
N ILE A 332 -2.96 -7.80 -6.68
CA ILE A 332 -1.53 -7.81 -6.35
C ILE A 332 -1.12 -6.57 -5.57
N ASN A 333 -0.04 -6.72 -4.80
CA ASN A 333 0.82 -5.63 -4.35
C ASN A 333 2.26 -6.08 -4.57
N PHE A 334 2.98 -5.44 -5.50
CA PHE A 334 4.40 -5.68 -5.69
C PHE A 334 5.20 -4.40 -5.52
N SER A 335 6.39 -4.51 -4.93
CA SER A 335 7.34 -3.42 -4.85
C SER A 335 8.79 -3.90 -5.01
N ASP A 336 9.67 -2.96 -5.35
CA ASP A 336 11.11 -3.17 -5.48
C ASP A 336 11.88 -1.87 -5.20
N GLY A 337 12.89 -1.93 -4.35
CA GLY A 337 13.66 -0.77 -3.87
C GLY A 337 13.18 -0.22 -2.53
N VAL A 338 12.16 -0.82 -1.91
CA VAL A 338 11.58 -0.37 -0.64
C VAL A 338 11.16 -1.55 0.22
N TYR A 339 11.53 -1.47 1.51
CA TYR A 339 11.34 -2.55 2.48
C TYR A 339 11.98 -3.87 2.04
N ASP A 340 13.10 -3.75 1.31
CA ASP A 340 13.87 -4.88 0.80
C ASP A 340 14.74 -5.49 1.90
N ASP A 341 14.84 -6.80 1.97
CA ASP A 341 15.84 -7.46 2.81
C ASP A 341 17.29 -7.27 2.28
N ASP A 342 18.26 -7.91 2.93
CA ASP A 342 19.67 -7.81 2.56
C ASP A 342 19.97 -8.37 1.15
N ASP A 343 19.07 -9.19 0.59
CA ASP A 343 19.17 -9.75 -0.77
C ASP A 343 18.46 -8.87 -1.82
N GLY A 344 17.94 -7.71 -1.41
CA GLY A 344 17.21 -6.80 -2.28
C GLY A 344 15.82 -7.32 -2.65
N VAL A 345 15.17 -8.09 -1.76
CA VAL A 345 13.83 -8.62 -1.97
C VAL A 345 12.84 -7.88 -1.07
N SER A 346 11.88 -7.20 -1.68
CA SER A 346 10.82 -6.54 -0.92
C SER A 346 9.98 -7.53 -0.11
N GLN A 347 9.75 -7.17 1.16
CA GLN A 347 8.96 -7.95 2.11
C GLN A 347 7.45 -7.63 2.03
N GLU A 348 7.02 -6.78 1.10
CA GLU A 348 5.60 -6.45 0.88
C GLU A 348 5.01 -7.01 -0.43
N ASN A 349 5.71 -7.93 -1.08
CA ASN A 349 5.22 -8.61 -2.29
C ASN A 349 4.15 -9.65 -1.95
N GLY A 350 2.98 -9.55 -2.58
CA GLY A 350 1.89 -10.48 -2.37
C GLY A 350 0.83 -10.47 -3.46
N ILE A 351 0.08 -11.57 -3.53
CA ILE A 351 -1.17 -11.68 -4.30
C ILE A 351 -2.34 -11.93 -3.36
N TRP A 352 -3.53 -11.59 -3.80
CA TRP A 352 -4.76 -11.93 -3.10
C TRP A 352 -5.71 -12.67 -4.04
N ILE A 353 -6.32 -13.72 -3.50
CA ILE A 353 -7.37 -14.50 -4.17
C ILE A 353 -8.58 -14.50 -3.24
N ASN A 354 -9.68 -13.91 -3.69
CA ASN A 354 -10.91 -13.75 -2.91
C ASN A 354 -10.69 -13.16 -1.50
N GLY A 355 -9.80 -12.17 -1.37
CA GLY A 355 -9.50 -11.52 -0.11
C GLY A 355 -8.52 -12.28 0.79
N ILE A 356 -8.00 -13.44 0.37
CA ILE A 356 -6.96 -14.19 1.08
C ILE A 356 -5.60 -13.85 0.49
N SER A 357 -4.65 -13.46 1.34
CA SER A 357 -3.32 -12.99 0.91
C SER A 357 -2.29 -14.11 0.90
N TYR A 358 -1.44 -14.15 -0.13
CA TYR A 358 -0.32 -15.06 -0.26
C TYR A 358 0.95 -14.26 -0.56
N LEU A 359 2.02 -14.53 0.19
CA LEU A 359 3.29 -13.84 0.00
C LEU A 359 3.98 -14.33 -1.27
N VAL A 360 4.46 -13.39 -2.08
CA VAL A 360 5.32 -13.66 -3.21
C VAL A 360 6.73 -13.28 -2.82
N LYS A 361 7.72 -14.08 -3.23
CA LYS A 361 9.13 -13.76 -3.04
C LYS A 361 9.53 -12.62 -4.01
N LYS A 362 10.73 -12.70 -4.59
CA LYS A 362 11.23 -11.68 -5.50
C LYS A 362 10.38 -11.57 -6.77
N VAL A 363 9.90 -10.37 -7.05
CA VAL A 363 9.28 -9.98 -8.33
C VAL A 363 10.24 -9.06 -9.06
N ILE A 364 10.62 -9.41 -10.28
CA ILE A 364 11.50 -8.60 -11.11
C ILE A 364 10.68 -7.59 -11.88
N PHE A 365 11.00 -6.31 -11.73
CA PHE A 365 10.46 -5.23 -12.55
C PHE A 365 11.38 -4.94 -13.73
N GLN A 366 11.01 -5.40 -14.92
CA GLN A 366 11.68 -5.04 -16.17
C GLN A 366 10.99 -3.81 -16.78
N LEU A 367 11.58 -2.65 -16.52
CA LEU A 367 11.07 -1.36 -16.98
C LEU A 367 11.65 -0.96 -18.35
N PRO A 368 10.87 -0.25 -19.18
CA PRO A 368 11.41 0.48 -20.31
C PRO A 368 12.48 1.53 -19.90
N PRO A 369 13.29 2.01 -20.84
CA PRO A 369 14.18 3.16 -20.62
C PRO A 369 13.40 4.38 -20.11
N VAL A 370 14.05 5.23 -19.29
CA VAL A 370 13.41 6.34 -18.53
C VAL A 370 12.52 7.27 -19.37
N GLY A 371 12.81 7.48 -20.67
CA GLY A 371 11.97 8.30 -21.55
C GLY A 371 10.76 7.59 -22.21
N GLN A 372 10.61 6.28 -22.01
CA GLN A 372 9.59 5.45 -22.67
C GLN A 372 8.63 4.78 -21.69
N ARG A 373 8.87 4.90 -20.38
CA ARG A 373 8.12 4.21 -19.32
C ARG A 373 6.62 4.48 -19.36
N GLU A 374 6.18 5.62 -19.86
CA GLU A 374 4.75 5.98 -19.91
C GLU A 374 4.01 5.46 -21.15
N THR A 375 4.73 4.91 -22.13
CA THR A 375 4.15 4.50 -23.43
C THR A 375 4.50 3.07 -23.81
N THR A 376 5.51 2.49 -23.16
CA THR A 376 5.99 1.14 -23.41
C THR A 376 5.60 0.21 -22.26
N PRO A 377 5.27 -1.07 -22.54
CA PRO A 377 4.89 -2.03 -21.51
C PRO A 377 5.96 -2.26 -20.43
N TRP A 378 5.53 -2.47 -19.19
CA TRP A 378 6.38 -2.92 -18.09
C TRP A 378 6.14 -4.42 -17.89
N TYR A 379 7.19 -5.17 -17.59
CA TYR A 379 7.08 -6.60 -17.29
C TYR A 379 7.41 -6.85 -15.82
N MET A 380 6.63 -7.72 -15.20
CA MET A 380 6.75 -8.11 -13.80
C MET A 380 6.66 -9.62 -13.71
N TYR A 381 7.74 -10.28 -13.28
CA TYR A 381 7.79 -11.73 -13.28
C TYR A 381 8.66 -12.31 -12.16
N THR A 382 8.41 -13.57 -11.79
CA THR A 382 9.30 -14.34 -10.90
C THR A 382 10.33 -15.10 -11.75
N GLU A 383 11.55 -15.31 -11.23
CA GLU A 383 12.58 -16.06 -11.98
C GLU A 383 12.19 -17.53 -12.14
N GLN A 384 12.38 -18.09 -13.34
CA GLN A 384 11.99 -19.47 -13.65
C GLN A 384 12.98 -20.53 -13.15
N THR A 385 14.02 -20.16 -12.40
CA THR A 385 15.14 -21.04 -12.05
C THR A 385 14.83 -22.09 -10.99
N ASP A 386 13.67 -22.00 -10.31
CA ASP A 386 13.26 -22.99 -9.33
C ASP A 386 12.03 -23.76 -9.83
N SER A 387 12.18 -25.05 -10.08
CA SER A 387 11.10 -25.94 -10.50
C SER A 387 9.98 -26.10 -9.45
N GLN A 388 10.14 -25.50 -8.26
CA GLN A 388 9.17 -25.55 -7.15
C GLN A 388 8.93 -24.18 -6.48
N GLN A 389 8.64 -23.13 -7.25
CA GLN A 389 8.10 -21.90 -6.68
C GLN A 389 6.61 -22.04 -6.35
N ASP A 390 6.23 -21.76 -5.10
CA ASP A 390 4.84 -21.74 -4.63
C ASP A 390 3.94 -20.85 -5.49
N ILE A 391 4.46 -19.71 -5.94
CA ILE A 391 3.74 -18.73 -6.78
C ILE A 391 4.65 -18.28 -7.91
N LYS A 392 4.12 -18.33 -9.14
CA LYS A 392 4.75 -17.81 -10.35
C LYS A 392 3.96 -16.62 -10.86
N VAL A 393 4.67 -15.56 -11.21
CA VAL A 393 4.09 -14.34 -11.77
C VAL A 393 4.70 -14.13 -13.15
N ASP A 394 3.86 -13.88 -14.15
CA ASP A 394 4.28 -13.39 -15.48
C ASP A 394 3.24 -12.38 -15.96
N LEU A 395 3.52 -11.10 -15.70
CA LEU A 395 2.60 -10.00 -15.97
C LEU A 395 3.25 -8.95 -16.85
N LYS A 396 2.40 -8.34 -17.68
CA LYS A 396 2.68 -7.16 -18.49
C LYS A 396 1.69 -6.07 -18.12
N PHE A 397 2.19 -4.91 -17.73
CA PHE A 397 1.41 -3.70 -17.55
C PHE A 397 1.50 -2.82 -18.80
N LEU A 398 0.34 -2.45 -19.36
CA LEU A 398 0.20 -1.52 -20.48
C LEU A 398 -0.29 -0.16 -19.96
N PRO A 399 0.59 0.87 -19.92
CA PRO A 399 0.17 2.21 -19.54
C PRO A 399 -0.93 2.76 -20.45
N LYS A 400 -1.96 3.37 -19.87
CA LYS A 400 -3.04 4.08 -20.60
C LYS A 400 -3.06 5.58 -20.33
N GLY A 401 -2.39 6.00 -19.27
CA GLY A 401 -2.09 7.39 -18.98
C GLY A 401 -1.31 7.50 -17.69
N SER A 402 -1.05 8.74 -17.29
CA SER A 402 -0.28 9.02 -16.09
C SER A 402 -0.90 10.14 -15.25
N ARG A 403 -0.72 10.02 -13.94
CA ARG A 403 -0.73 11.14 -13.01
C ARG A 403 0.72 11.53 -12.76
N LYS A 404 1.04 12.81 -12.99
CA LYS A 404 2.36 13.36 -12.72
C LYS A 404 2.24 14.46 -11.70
N GLU A 405 3.17 14.45 -10.76
CA GLU A 405 3.35 15.53 -9.82
C GLU A 405 4.85 15.74 -9.61
N ASP A 406 5.37 16.80 -10.23
CA ASP A 406 6.72 17.27 -10.01
C ASP A 406 6.66 18.35 -8.92
N VAL A 407 7.21 18.04 -7.75
CA VAL A 407 7.33 18.98 -6.64
C VAL A 407 8.80 19.37 -6.51
N ASP A 408 9.11 20.63 -6.75
CA ASP A 408 10.38 21.26 -6.35
C ASP A 408 10.07 22.43 -5.41
N ALA A 409 10.02 22.11 -4.13
CA ALA A 409 9.59 23.04 -3.09
C ALA A 409 10.67 23.17 -2.02
N LEU A 410 11.86 23.67 -2.39
CA LEU A 410 13.05 24.02 -1.57
C LEU A 410 13.58 22.93 -0.61
N ILE A 411 12.70 22.39 0.24
CA ILE A 411 12.90 21.31 1.20
C ILE A 411 12.50 19.93 0.65
N ILE A 412 11.51 19.85 -0.26
CA ILE A 412 11.11 18.61 -0.96
C ILE A 412 11.45 18.69 -2.44
N ALA A 413 12.06 17.64 -2.96
CA ALA A 413 12.05 17.33 -4.39
C ALA A 413 11.41 15.95 -4.59
N SER A 414 10.34 15.87 -5.37
CA SER A 414 9.70 14.59 -5.72
C SER A 414 9.32 14.58 -7.19
N GLN A 415 9.65 13.46 -7.84
CA GLN A 415 9.16 13.11 -9.16
C GLN A 415 8.21 11.94 -8.96
N PHE A 416 6.92 12.24 -8.90
CA PHE A 416 5.87 11.24 -8.76
C PHE A 416 5.21 11.03 -10.13
N VAL A 417 5.45 9.86 -10.72
CA VAL A 417 4.73 9.39 -11.89
C VAL A 417 4.02 8.10 -11.51
N GLN A 418 2.70 8.18 -11.36
CA GLN A 418 1.84 7.01 -11.21
C GLN A 418 1.12 6.78 -12.53
N LEU A 419 1.46 5.67 -13.17
CA LEU A 419 0.78 5.21 -14.36
C LEU A 419 -0.47 4.48 -13.95
N PHE A 420 -1.54 4.66 -14.72
CA PHE A 420 -2.71 3.80 -14.67
C PHE A 420 -2.87 3.10 -16.01
N GLY A 421 -3.40 1.89 -15.99
CA GLY A 421 -3.52 1.08 -17.19
C GLY A 421 -3.90 -0.35 -16.90
N GLU A 422 -3.58 -1.22 -17.85
CA GLU A 422 -4.12 -2.58 -17.90
C GLU A 422 -3.02 -3.62 -17.71
N TYR A 423 -3.28 -4.57 -16.83
CA TYR A 423 -2.47 -5.76 -16.62
C TYR A 423 -2.96 -6.92 -17.49
N TYR A 424 -2.00 -7.66 -18.02
CA TYR A 424 -2.18 -8.88 -18.80
C TYR A 424 -1.17 -9.94 -18.38
N GLY A 425 -1.50 -11.21 -18.57
CA GLY A 425 -0.59 -12.33 -18.30
C GLY A 425 -1.23 -13.33 -17.37
N GLU A 426 -0.43 -13.95 -16.50
CA GLU A 426 -0.88 -15.05 -15.66
C GLU A 426 -0.23 -15.01 -14.27
N ILE A 427 -0.98 -15.49 -13.28
CA ILE A 427 -0.47 -15.78 -11.95
C ILE A 427 -0.78 -17.25 -11.68
N SER A 428 0.25 -18.05 -11.42
CA SER A 428 0.10 -19.49 -11.14
C SER A 428 0.46 -19.79 -9.70
N VAL A 429 -0.40 -20.49 -8.98
CA VAL A 429 -0.17 -20.88 -7.58
C VAL A 429 -0.18 -22.39 -7.48
N ARG A 430 0.73 -22.97 -6.68
CA ARG A 430 0.77 -24.41 -6.42
C ARG A 430 -0.58 -24.87 -5.85
N GLY A 431 -1.11 -25.98 -6.37
CA GLY A 431 -2.49 -26.39 -6.14
C GLY A 431 -2.87 -26.57 -4.67
N ASP A 432 -1.97 -27.22 -3.90
CA ASP A 432 -2.11 -27.49 -2.47
C ASP A 432 -2.16 -26.21 -1.60
N ILE A 433 -1.73 -25.06 -2.12
CA ILE A 433 -1.84 -23.77 -1.42
C ILE A 433 -3.26 -23.19 -1.53
N ILE A 434 -3.96 -23.51 -2.63
CA ILE A 434 -5.29 -22.96 -2.93
C ILE A 434 -6.40 -23.91 -2.49
N SER A 435 -6.20 -25.22 -2.62
CA SER A 435 -7.19 -26.24 -2.26
C SER A 435 -6.51 -27.54 -1.87
N ASP A 436 -6.96 -28.15 -0.76
CA ASP A 436 -6.48 -29.45 -0.29
C ASP A 436 -6.79 -30.61 -1.25
N THR A 437 -7.63 -30.35 -2.26
CA THR A 437 -8.06 -31.34 -3.25
C THR A 437 -7.19 -31.35 -4.52
N ILE A 438 -6.29 -30.37 -4.68
CA ILE A 438 -5.43 -30.24 -5.85
C ILE A 438 -4.00 -30.65 -5.47
N SER A 439 -3.35 -31.44 -6.33
CA SER A 439 -1.98 -31.93 -6.09
C SER A 439 -0.97 -30.78 -6.00
N ALA A 440 0.05 -30.94 -5.14
CA ALA A 440 1.19 -30.02 -5.06
C ALA A 440 2.05 -30.00 -6.35
N GLU A 441 1.88 -30.97 -7.25
CA GLU A 441 2.53 -30.98 -8.56
C GLU A 441 1.78 -30.17 -9.63
N GLU A 442 0.52 -29.79 -9.37
CA GLU A 442 -0.31 -29.01 -10.27
C GLU A 442 -0.28 -27.52 -9.88
N TYR A 443 -0.43 -26.64 -10.87
CA TYR A 443 -0.64 -25.21 -10.63
C TYR A 443 -2.08 -24.82 -10.98
N VAL A 444 -2.67 -23.96 -10.15
CA VAL A 444 -3.88 -23.21 -10.46
C VAL A 444 -3.45 -21.89 -11.09
N THR A 445 -3.74 -21.73 -12.38
CA THR A 445 -3.33 -20.58 -13.18
C THR A 445 -4.51 -19.63 -13.40
N PHE A 446 -4.37 -18.41 -12.86
CA PHE A 446 -5.32 -17.33 -13.03
C PHE A 446 -4.89 -16.45 -14.21
N GLY A 447 -5.73 -16.39 -15.24
CA GLY A 447 -5.56 -15.48 -16.36
C GLY A 447 -5.86 -14.03 -15.95
N VAL A 448 -4.90 -13.15 -16.17
CA VAL A 448 -5.04 -11.70 -16.01
C VAL A 448 -5.28 -11.10 -17.40
N ASN A 449 -6.47 -10.53 -17.61
CA ASN A 449 -6.84 -9.96 -18.90
C ASN A 449 -7.48 -8.59 -18.71
N ALA A 450 -6.78 -7.55 -19.16
CA ALA A 450 -7.21 -6.15 -19.06
C ALA A 450 -7.64 -5.71 -17.65
N MET A 451 -6.99 -6.24 -16.60
CA MET A 451 -7.27 -5.83 -15.23
C MET A 451 -6.68 -4.45 -14.99
N TYR A 452 -7.50 -3.49 -14.58
CA TYR A 452 -7.02 -2.13 -14.41
C TYR A 452 -6.30 -1.95 -13.08
N GLY A 453 -5.23 -1.18 -13.10
CA GLY A 453 -4.46 -0.88 -11.90
C GLY A 453 -3.43 0.20 -12.16
N VAL A 454 -2.45 0.25 -11.28
CA VAL A 454 -1.41 1.28 -11.26
C VAL A 454 -0.03 0.66 -11.24
N ALA A 455 0.93 1.39 -11.81
CA ALA A 455 2.35 1.12 -11.68
C ALA A 455 3.11 2.43 -11.45
N GLU A 456 4.12 2.38 -10.60
CA GLU A 456 4.92 3.54 -10.19
C GLU A 456 6.40 3.26 -10.34
N ASP A 457 7.12 4.31 -10.71
CA ASP A 457 8.58 4.41 -10.59
C ASP A 457 8.84 5.76 -9.93
N HIS A 458 9.06 5.71 -8.62
CA HIS A 458 9.01 6.87 -7.76
C HIS A 458 10.39 7.28 -7.26
N TYR A 459 10.61 8.58 -7.23
CA TYR A 459 11.74 9.21 -6.56
C TYR A 459 11.25 10.32 -5.63
N ALA A 460 11.62 10.25 -4.36
CA ALA A 460 11.46 11.36 -3.42
C ALA A 460 12.74 11.65 -2.65
N LYS A 461 12.95 12.95 -2.44
CA LYS A 461 13.97 13.54 -1.58
C LYS A 461 13.27 14.49 -0.59
N TRP A 462 13.18 14.07 0.67
CA TRP A 462 12.27 14.62 1.71
C TRP A 462 12.75 15.78 2.57
#